data_AF-A0A089XMY0-F1
#
_entry.id   AF-A0A089XMY0-F1
#
_cell.length_a   1.000
_cell.length_b   1.000
_cell.length_c   1.000
_cell.angle_alpha   90.00
_cell.angle_beta   90.00
_cell.angle_gamma   90.00
#
_symmetry.space_group_name_H-M   'P 1'
#
loop_
_entity.id
_entity.type
_entity.pdbx_description
1 polymer ?
#
loop_
_entity_poly.entity_id
_entity_poly.type
_entity_poly.pdbx_seq_one_letter_code
_entity_poly.pdbx_strand_id
1 'polypeptide(L)'
;MPRKAPKYEGVKPNYPPLRRSAEQKVLHEMGQISRPEDRIVRAVEIVRQADAEIGAHLGDRNAALASLYLYDHLEGASLADAVGVNKNALRKVLAEVSLGDSRAQIPPHMSDDELTQFAKKHKVRHIPDAAERLAELGRIIEKAKARRGVAVRVMQDTILVLNDEPYGWKPERIAEHAGVMRDLIYKQRAAARKRHGL
;
A
#
# COMPACT_ATOMS: atom_id res chain seq x y z
N MET A 1 -3.74 18.75 29.88
CA MET A 1 -4.75 19.20 28.89
C MET A 1 -4.43 18.55 27.55
N PRO A 2 -5.42 18.21 26.71
CA PRO A 2 -5.14 17.68 25.37
C PRO A 2 -4.41 18.74 24.53
N ARG A 3 -3.30 18.34 23.88
CA ARG A 3 -2.50 19.20 22.99
C ARG A 3 -3.38 19.76 21.87
N LYS A 4 -3.35 21.08 21.66
CA LYS A 4 -3.99 21.73 20.50
C LYS A 4 -3.01 21.74 19.33
N ALA A 5 -2.97 20.64 18.59
CA ALA A 5 -2.12 20.51 17.41
C ALA A 5 -2.75 21.22 16.20
N PRO A 6 -1.97 21.97 15.39
CA PRO A 6 -2.45 22.47 14.11
C PRO A 6 -2.79 21.31 13.15
N LYS A 7 -3.81 21.52 12.31
CA LYS A 7 -4.19 20.55 11.27
C LYS A 7 -3.19 20.60 10.13
N TYR A 8 -3.00 19.48 9.45
CA TYR A 8 -2.28 19.44 8.18
C TYR A 8 -3.09 20.16 7.10
N GLU A 9 -2.55 21.30 6.66
CA GLU A 9 -3.09 22.15 5.59
C GLU A 9 -2.36 21.93 4.24
N GLY A 10 -1.39 21.02 4.19
CA GLY A 10 -0.70 20.68 2.96
C GLY A 10 -1.60 20.00 1.92
N VAL A 11 -1.06 19.79 0.72
CA VAL A 11 -1.82 19.24 -0.41
C VAL A 11 -2.29 17.82 -0.10
N LYS A 12 -3.59 17.65 0.11
CA LYS A 12 -4.24 16.33 0.22
C LYS A 12 -4.58 15.80 -1.17
N PRO A 13 -3.94 14.73 -1.67
CA PRO A 13 -4.26 14.22 -2.99
C PRO A 13 -5.70 13.70 -3.05
N ASN A 14 -6.39 13.99 -4.15
CA ASN A 14 -7.70 13.39 -4.43
C ASN A 14 -7.52 11.92 -4.85
N TYR A 15 -7.50 11.01 -3.87
CA TYR A 15 -7.22 9.59 -4.11
C TYR A 15 -8.26 8.84 -4.94
N PRO A 16 -9.59 9.04 -4.78
CA PRO A 16 -10.58 8.31 -5.58
C PRO A 16 -10.41 8.35 -7.10
N PRO A 17 -10.19 9.52 -7.76
CA PRO A 17 -9.93 9.55 -9.21
C PRO A 17 -8.56 8.96 -9.57
N LEU A 18 -7.53 9.12 -8.72
CA LEU A 18 -6.20 8.53 -8.96
C LEU A 18 -6.27 7.00 -8.97
N ARG A 19 -6.98 6.41 -8.00
CA ARG A 19 -7.21 4.97 -7.95
C ARG A 19 -7.97 4.52 -9.19
N ARG A 20 -9.13 5.14 -9.50
CA ARG A 20 -9.94 4.79 -10.67
C ARG A 20 -9.16 4.83 -11.99
N SER A 21 -8.38 5.88 -12.21
CA SER A 21 -7.54 5.99 -13.42
C SER A 21 -6.49 4.87 -13.50
N ALA A 22 -5.84 4.54 -12.38
CA ALA A 22 -4.85 3.47 -12.33
C ALA A 22 -5.49 2.08 -12.53
N GLU A 23 -6.66 1.84 -11.96
CA GLU A 23 -7.45 0.62 -12.15
C GLU A 23 -7.87 0.43 -13.61
N GLN A 24 -8.40 1.49 -14.23
CA GLN A 24 -8.83 1.47 -15.63
C GLN A 24 -7.69 1.15 -16.59
N LYS A 25 -6.48 1.68 -16.34
CA LYS A 25 -5.30 1.36 -17.15
C LYS A 25 -4.97 -0.13 -17.13
N VAL A 26 -4.99 -0.75 -15.96
CA VAL A 26 -4.74 -2.19 -15.82
C VAL A 26 -5.85 -3.00 -16.47
N LEU A 27 -7.12 -2.66 -16.25
CA LEU A 27 -8.24 -3.37 -16.88
C LEU A 27 -8.20 -3.27 -18.40
N HIS A 28 -7.90 -2.08 -18.94
CA HIS A 28 -7.75 -1.88 -20.37
C HIS A 28 -6.63 -2.75 -20.94
N GLU A 29 -5.45 -2.71 -20.32
CA GLU A 29 -4.30 -3.53 -20.71
C GLU A 29 -4.62 -5.03 -20.66
N MET A 30 -5.22 -5.52 -19.58
CA MET A 30 -5.60 -6.93 -19.44
C MET A 30 -6.67 -7.35 -20.45
N GLY A 31 -7.56 -6.43 -20.84
CA GLY A 31 -8.58 -6.64 -21.87
C GLY A 31 -8.01 -6.81 -23.28
N GLN A 32 -6.79 -6.32 -23.55
CA GLN A 32 -6.11 -6.55 -24.83
C GLN A 32 -5.43 -7.92 -24.92
N ILE A 33 -5.30 -8.65 -23.81
CA ILE A 33 -4.65 -9.96 -23.78
C ILE A 33 -5.70 -11.05 -23.90
N SER A 34 -5.83 -11.64 -25.09
CA SER A 34 -6.85 -12.66 -25.36
C SER A 34 -6.56 -13.99 -24.67
N ARG A 35 -5.29 -14.40 -24.65
CA ARG A 35 -4.86 -15.71 -24.13
C ARG A 35 -4.79 -15.69 -22.60
N PRO A 36 -5.48 -16.61 -21.90
CA PRO A 36 -5.46 -16.64 -20.44
C PRO A 36 -4.06 -17.01 -19.90
N GLU A 37 -3.26 -17.76 -20.65
CA GLU A 37 -1.87 -18.07 -20.27
C GLU A 37 -1.03 -16.79 -20.17
N ASP A 38 -1.09 -15.93 -21.18
CA ASP A 38 -0.36 -14.66 -21.21
C ASP A 38 -0.94 -13.68 -20.17
N ARG A 39 -2.26 -13.71 -19.96
CA ARG A 39 -2.94 -12.83 -19.01
C ARG A 39 -2.51 -13.10 -17.57
N ILE A 40 -2.31 -14.35 -17.17
CA ILE A 40 -1.84 -14.65 -15.82
C ILE A 40 -0.40 -14.20 -15.60
N VAL A 41 0.49 -14.41 -16.58
CA VAL A 41 1.88 -13.94 -16.52
C VAL A 41 1.90 -12.42 -16.32
N ARG A 42 1.14 -11.70 -17.14
CA ARG A 42 1.09 -10.24 -17.06
C ARG A 42 0.49 -9.74 -15.75
N ALA A 43 -0.56 -10.37 -15.24
CA ALA A 43 -1.14 -9.99 -13.96
C ALA A 43 -0.14 -10.15 -12.80
N VAL A 44 0.66 -11.23 -12.79
CA VAL A 44 1.73 -11.45 -11.81
C VAL A 44 2.82 -10.37 -11.92
N GLU A 45 3.23 -10.00 -13.13
CA GLU A 45 4.20 -8.92 -13.35
C GLU A 45 3.71 -7.59 -12.77
N ILE A 46 2.45 -7.22 -13.04
CA ILE A 46 1.88 -5.98 -12.50
C ILE A 46 1.85 -6.00 -10.97
N VAL A 47 1.53 -7.14 -10.35
CA VAL A 47 1.59 -7.29 -8.89
C VAL A 47 3.02 -7.08 -8.38
N ARG A 48 4.02 -7.71 -9.01
CA ARG A 48 5.43 -7.56 -8.63
C ARG A 48 5.92 -6.11 -8.78
N GLN A 49 5.62 -5.47 -9.89
CA GLN A 49 5.97 -4.06 -10.15
C GLN A 49 5.34 -3.15 -9.10
N ALA A 50 4.05 -3.35 -8.80
CA ALA A 50 3.36 -2.57 -7.80
C ALA A 50 3.91 -2.81 -6.38
N ASP A 51 4.24 -4.05 -6.01
CA ASP A 51 4.85 -4.37 -4.72
C ASP A 51 6.25 -3.74 -4.58
N ALA A 52 7.06 -3.78 -5.64
CA ALA A 52 8.37 -3.12 -5.66
C ALA A 52 8.25 -1.60 -5.51
N GLU A 53 7.31 -0.96 -6.22
CA GLU A 53 7.09 0.49 -6.13
C GLU A 53 6.54 0.90 -4.75
N ILE A 54 5.63 0.11 -4.17
CA ILE A 54 5.18 0.34 -2.79
C ILE A 54 6.37 0.23 -1.84
N GLY A 55 7.16 -0.84 -1.94
CA GLY A 55 8.32 -1.07 -1.08
C GLY A 55 9.36 0.05 -1.16
N ALA A 56 9.65 0.54 -2.38
CA ALA A 56 10.62 1.60 -2.62
C ALA A 56 10.25 2.94 -1.96
N HIS A 57 8.95 3.25 -1.85
CA HIS A 57 8.48 4.56 -1.37
C HIS A 57 7.85 4.54 0.02
N LEU A 58 7.55 3.35 0.56
CA LEU A 58 6.85 3.22 1.84
C LEU A 58 7.66 3.80 3.01
N GLY A 59 8.96 3.52 3.05
CA GLY A 59 9.87 4.02 4.09
C GLY A 59 9.93 5.55 4.10
N ASP A 60 10.16 6.16 2.94
CA ASP A 60 10.22 7.61 2.78
C ASP A 60 8.91 8.30 3.17
N ARG A 61 7.76 7.74 2.76
CA ARG A 61 6.45 8.30 3.13
C ARG A 61 6.26 8.25 4.65
N ASN A 62 6.64 7.14 5.26
CA ASN A 62 6.52 6.94 6.70
C ASN A 62 7.47 7.89 7.47
N ALA A 63 8.68 8.11 6.97
CA ALA A 63 9.64 9.06 7.53
C ALA A 63 9.12 10.52 7.43
N ALA A 64 8.58 10.92 6.27
CA ALA A 64 7.96 12.23 6.10
C ALA A 64 6.78 12.43 7.06
N LEU A 65 5.94 11.41 7.21
CA LEU A 65 4.81 11.44 8.14
C LEU A 65 5.28 11.57 9.60
N ALA A 66 6.33 10.85 10.00
CA ALA A 66 6.89 10.93 11.34
C ALA A 66 7.53 12.29 11.61
N SER A 67 8.23 12.85 10.61
CA SER A 67 8.81 14.20 10.67
C SER A 67 7.73 15.25 10.98
N LEU A 68 6.64 15.24 10.20
CA LEU A 68 5.51 16.17 10.36
C LEU A 68 4.82 16.06 11.72
N TYR A 69 4.72 14.84 12.27
CA TYR A 69 4.09 14.62 13.57
C TYR A 69 5.00 15.04 14.74
N LEU A 70 6.28 14.65 14.68
CA LEU A 70 7.21 14.77 15.80
C LEU A 70 7.89 16.13 15.89
N TYR A 71 8.22 16.75 14.75
CA TYR A 71 8.93 18.04 14.68
C TYR A 71 8.02 19.21 14.30
N ASP A 72 7.10 19.00 13.36
CA ASP A 72 6.20 20.08 12.92
C ASP A 72 4.87 20.07 13.70
N HIS A 73 4.77 19.16 14.68
CA HIS A 73 3.71 19.09 15.69
C HIS A 73 2.28 19.02 15.12
N LEU A 74 2.12 18.49 13.91
CA LEU A 74 0.83 18.40 13.25
C LEU A 74 -0.11 17.35 13.89
N GLU A 75 -1.42 17.59 13.76
CA GLU A 75 -2.43 16.70 14.30
C GLU A 75 -2.43 15.34 13.58
N GLY A 76 -2.19 14.25 14.33
CA GLY A 76 -2.13 12.90 13.78
C GLY A 76 -3.39 12.47 13.01
N ALA A 77 -4.59 12.88 13.43
CA ALA A 77 -5.82 12.55 12.69
C ALA A 77 -5.83 13.18 11.29
N SER A 78 -5.38 14.43 11.18
CA SER A 78 -5.28 15.15 9.90
C SER A 78 -4.19 14.56 8.99
N LEU A 79 -3.07 14.11 9.56
CA LEU A 79 -2.01 13.41 8.82
C LEU A 79 -2.46 12.05 8.33
N ALA A 80 -3.21 11.29 9.14
CA ALA A 80 -3.73 9.98 8.76
C ALA A 80 -4.69 10.08 7.57
N ASP A 81 -5.58 11.07 7.59
CA ASP A 81 -6.47 11.42 6.49
C ASP A 81 -5.68 11.81 5.22
N ALA A 82 -4.63 12.65 5.37
CA ALA A 82 -3.81 13.11 4.25
C ALA A 82 -3.11 11.98 3.48
N VAL A 83 -2.80 10.84 4.13
CA VAL A 83 -2.21 9.65 3.48
C VAL A 83 -3.18 8.49 3.28
N GLY A 84 -4.48 8.69 3.57
CA GLY A 84 -5.50 7.66 3.40
C GLY A 84 -5.33 6.44 4.31
N VAL A 85 -4.83 6.63 5.54
CA VAL A 85 -4.72 5.57 6.56
C VAL A 85 -5.58 5.87 7.78
N ASN A 86 -5.92 4.84 8.56
CA ASN A 86 -6.63 5.04 9.82
C ASN A 86 -5.67 5.41 10.97
N LYS A 87 -6.22 5.87 12.10
CA LYS A 87 -5.44 6.30 13.29
C LYS A 87 -4.57 5.18 13.86
N ASN A 88 -5.01 3.92 13.79
CA ASN A 88 -4.23 2.79 14.29
C ASN A 88 -3.01 2.50 13.39
N ALA A 89 -3.19 2.60 12.07
CA ALA A 89 -2.11 2.47 11.10
C ALA A 89 -1.08 3.60 11.27
N LEU A 90 -1.54 4.83 11.52
CA LEU A 90 -0.65 5.95 11.85
C LEU A 90 0.23 5.64 13.06
N ARG A 91 -0.35 5.16 14.17
CA ARG A 91 0.41 4.81 15.38
C ARG A 91 1.47 3.75 15.10
N LYS A 92 1.13 2.71 14.32
CA LYS A 92 2.09 1.68 13.90
C LYS A 92 3.23 2.24 13.06
N VAL A 93 2.92 3.15 12.13
CA VAL A 93 3.94 3.82 11.31
C VAL A 93 4.88 4.64 12.19
N LEU A 94 4.33 5.45 13.10
CA LEU A 94 5.15 6.25 14.00
C LEU A 94 6.02 5.35 14.90
N ALA A 95 5.46 4.26 15.44
CA ALA A 95 6.20 3.31 16.29
C ALA A 95 7.32 2.61 15.52
N GLU A 96 7.05 2.17 14.29
CA GLU A 96 8.06 1.58 13.41
C GLU A 96 9.21 2.56 13.14
N VAL A 97 8.89 3.80 12.76
CA VAL A 97 9.92 4.80 12.39
C VAL A 97 10.74 5.26 13.59
N SER A 98 10.12 5.37 14.78
CA SER A 98 10.80 5.89 15.98
C SER A 98 11.43 4.80 16.84
N LEU A 99 10.80 3.64 16.97
CA LEU A 99 11.23 2.57 17.88
C LEU A 99 11.79 1.36 17.14
N GLY A 100 11.66 1.29 15.81
CA GLY A 100 12.04 0.12 15.02
C GLY A 100 11.09 -1.07 15.19
N ASP A 101 9.93 -0.86 15.83
CA ASP A 101 8.93 -1.90 16.05
C ASP A 101 7.50 -1.32 15.96
N SER A 102 6.78 -1.72 14.91
CA SER A 102 5.37 -1.36 14.68
C SER A 102 4.40 -1.81 15.79
N ARG A 103 4.80 -2.72 16.68
CA ARG A 103 4.01 -3.16 17.85
C ARG A 103 4.32 -2.37 19.11
N ALA A 104 5.41 -1.62 19.13
CA ALA A 104 5.76 -0.78 20.26
C ALA A 104 4.75 0.37 20.42
N GLN A 105 4.65 0.88 21.64
CA GLN A 105 3.74 1.97 21.96
C GLN A 105 4.51 3.26 22.11
N ILE A 106 4.10 4.27 21.35
CA ILE A 106 4.55 5.64 21.58
C ILE A 106 3.86 6.16 22.84
N PRO A 107 4.61 6.77 23.78
CA PRO A 107 4.03 7.36 24.97
C PRO A 107 2.84 8.28 24.62
N PRO A 108 1.69 8.11 25.27
CA PRO A 108 0.54 8.95 25.03
C PRO A 108 0.76 10.35 25.64
N HIS A 109 0.10 11.36 25.08
CA HIS A 109 0.00 12.71 25.68
C HIS A 109 1.31 13.49 25.86
N MET A 110 2.30 13.29 24.99
CA MET A 110 3.49 14.14 24.95
C MET A 110 3.17 15.59 24.51
N SER A 111 3.83 16.55 25.15
CA SER A 111 3.96 17.94 24.70
C SER A 111 4.84 18.06 23.44
N ASP A 112 4.85 19.23 22.82
CA ASP A 112 5.65 19.49 21.61
C ASP A 112 7.16 19.33 21.86
N ASP A 113 7.65 19.84 22.99
CA ASP A 113 9.05 19.68 23.39
C ASP A 113 9.41 18.21 23.65
N GLU A 114 8.54 17.46 24.31
CA GLU A 114 8.72 16.02 24.56
C GLU A 114 8.73 15.22 23.25
N LEU A 115 7.90 15.58 22.26
CA LEU A 115 7.90 14.95 20.94
C LEU A 115 9.22 15.20 20.19
N THR A 116 9.73 16.43 20.22
CA THR A 116 11.02 16.76 19.61
C THR A 116 12.17 16.04 20.30
N GLN A 117 12.17 15.99 21.64
CA GLN A 117 13.17 15.26 22.42
C GLN A 117 13.11 13.75 22.16
N PHE A 118 11.90 13.19 22.10
CA PHE A 118 11.66 11.79 21.74
C PHE A 118 12.23 11.49 20.35
N ALA A 119 11.92 12.32 19.35
CA ALA A 119 12.44 12.16 18.00
C ALA A 119 13.98 12.19 17.95
N LYS A 120 14.61 13.15 18.65
CA LYS A 120 16.07 13.26 18.75
C LYS A 120 16.69 12.04 19.44
N LYS A 121 16.13 11.60 20.57
CA LYS A 121 16.57 10.42 21.32
C LYS A 121 16.55 9.16 20.44
N HIS A 122 15.52 9.04 19.63
CA HIS A 122 15.29 7.92 18.73
C HIS A 122 15.88 8.11 17.33
N LYS A 123 16.66 9.18 17.10
CA LYS A 123 17.33 9.50 15.83
C LYS A 123 16.37 9.55 14.63
N VAL A 124 15.12 9.96 14.85
CA VAL A 124 14.18 10.22 13.75
C VAL A 124 14.66 11.45 12.99
N ARG A 125 14.73 11.37 11.67
CA ARG A 125 15.18 12.49 10.84
C ARG A 125 14.08 13.55 10.70
N HIS A 126 14.44 14.82 10.88
CA HIS A 126 13.61 15.95 10.44
C HIS A 126 13.81 16.17 8.93
N ILE A 127 12.70 16.24 8.20
CA ILE A 127 12.64 16.38 6.75
C ILE A 127 11.96 17.73 6.46
N PRO A 128 12.71 18.77 6.03
CA PRO A 128 12.16 20.12 5.85
C PRO A 128 11.01 20.22 4.84
N ASP A 129 11.03 19.40 3.80
CA ASP A 129 10.04 19.33 2.71
C ASP A 129 9.02 18.19 2.92
N ALA A 130 8.86 17.72 4.15
CA ALA A 130 8.06 16.52 4.44
C ALA A 130 6.62 16.62 3.93
N ALA A 131 6.00 17.81 3.97
CA ALA A 131 4.63 18.01 3.52
C ALA A 131 4.46 17.73 2.02
N GLU A 132 5.39 18.20 1.18
CA GLU A 132 5.38 18.00 -0.27
C GLU A 132 5.68 16.53 -0.61
N ARG A 133 6.74 15.98 0.00
CA ARG A 133 7.11 14.56 -0.16
C ARG A 133 5.97 13.64 0.24
N LEU A 134 5.26 13.94 1.33
CA LEU A 134 4.12 13.13 1.79
C LEU A 134 3.02 13.03 0.72
N ALA A 135 2.68 14.17 0.11
CA ALA A 135 1.65 14.23 -0.92
C ALA A 135 2.07 13.47 -2.19
N GLU A 136 3.30 13.65 -2.64
CA GLU A 136 3.85 12.96 -3.81
C GLU A 136 3.92 11.44 -3.61
N LEU A 137 4.58 10.99 -2.54
CA LEU A 137 4.75 9.58 -2.21
C LEU A 137 3.40 8.91 -1.96
N GLY A 138 2.46 9.63 -1.35
CA GLY A 138 1.08 9.20 -1.20
C GLY A 138 0.41 8.90 -2.55
N ARG A 139 0.56 9.77 -3.55
CA ARG A 139 0.01 9.54 -4.91
C ARG A 139 0.62 8.30 -5.57
N ILE A 140 1.93 8.13 -5.46
CA ILE A 140 2.66 7.00 -6.05
C ILE A 140 2.16 5.68 -5.44
N ILE A 141 2.19 5.57 -4.11
CA ILE A 141 1.78 4.36 -3.39
C ILE A 141 0.31 4.03 -3.65
N GLU A 142 -0.59 5.02 -3.66
CA GLU A 142 -2.01 4.77 -3.88
C GLU A 142 -2.32 4.30 -5.31
N LYS A 143 -1.61 4.83 -6.32
CA LYS A 143 -1.68 4.29 -7.70
C LYS A 143 -1.16 2.86 -7.76
N ALA A 144 -0.03 2.56 -7.11
CA ALA A 144 0.54 1.22 -7.08
C ALA A 144 -0.41 0.22 -6.40
N LYS A 145 -0.99 0.56 -5.23
CA LYS A 145 -2.01 -0.27 -4.56
C LYS A 145 -3.23 -0.53 -5.43
N ALA A 146 -3.71 0.48 -6.14
CA ALA A 146 -4.85 0.34 -7.05
C ALA A 146 -4.55 -0.65 -8.19
N ARG A 147 -3.39 -0.50 -8.86
CA ARG A 147 -2.92 -1.44 -9.89
C ARG A 147 -2.82 -2.86 -9.35
N ARG A 148 -2.15 -3.03 -8.21
CA ARG A 148 -2.01 -4.31 -7.51
C ARG A 148 -3.35 -4.96 -7.21
N GLY A 149 -4.30 -4.19 -6.66
CA GLY A 149 -5.61 -4.68 -6.25
C GLY A 149 -6.45 -5.20 -7.43
N VAL A 150 -6.34 -4.56 -8.60
CA VAL A 150 -6.99 -5.05 -9.83
C VAL A 150 -6.26 -6.24 -10.42
N ALA A 151 -4.92 -6.17 -10.52
CA ALA A 151 -4.13 -7.27 -11.07
C ALA A 151 -4.30 -8.57 -10.28
N VAL A 152 -4.42 -8.51 -8.95
CA VAL A 152 -4.76 -9.67 -8.12
C VAL A 152 -6.13 -10.24 -8.47
N ARG A 153 -7.14 -9.38 -8.72
CA ARG A 153 -8.48 -9.85 -9.11
C ARG A 153 -8.47 -10.54 -10.48
N VAL A 154 -7.75 -9.96 -11.45
CA VAL A 154 -7.56 -10.54 -12.78
C VAL A 154 -6.82 -11.88 -12.69
N MET A 155 -5.75 -11.95 -11.89
CA MET A 155 -5.02 -13.20 -11.63
C MET A 155 -5.97 -14.27 -11.07
N GLN A 156 -6.78 -13.93 -10.07
CA GLN A 156 -7.76 -14.84 -9.46
C GLN A 156 -8.77 -15.39 -10.49
N ASP A 157 -9.34 -14.52 -11.34
CA ASP A 157 -10.30 -14.95 -12.36
C ASP A 157 -9.62 -15.79 -13.45
N THR A 158 -8.41 -15.41 -13.86
CA THR A 158 -7.64 -16.14 -14.88
C THR A 158 -7.22 -17.53 -14.38
N ILE A 159 -6.91 -17.67 -13.08
CA ILE A 159 -6.63 -18.97 -12.46
C ILE A 159 -7.84 -19.91 -12.57
N LEU A 160 -9.07 -19.40 -12.39
CA LEU A 160 -10.28 -20.22 -12.57
C LEU A 160 -10.43 -20.64 -14.03
N VAL A 161 -10.28 -19.70 -14.98
CA VAL A 161 -10.36 -20.00 -16.42
C VAL A 161 -9.35 -21.06 -16.84
N LEU A 162 -8.10 -20.96 -16.38
CA LEU A 162 -7.07 -21.96 -16.71
C LEU A 162 -7.32 -23.30 -16.02
N ASN A 163 -7.97 -23.30 -14.85
CA ASN A 163 -8.22 -24.51 -14.09
C ASN A 163 -9.44 -25.29 -14.59
N ASP A 164 -10.45 -24.59 -15.09
CA ASP A 164 -11.67 -25.18 -15.63
C ASP A 164 -11.48 -25.64 -17.10
N GLU A 165 -12.45 -26.38 -17.63
CA GLU A 165 -12.47 -26.77 -19.04
C GLU A 165 -12.53 -25.53 -19.96
N PRO A 166 -11.85 -25.52 -21.13
CA PRO A 166 -11.16 -26.65 -21.78
C PRO A 166 -9.69 -26.81 -21.38
N TYR A 167 -9.17 -25.96 -20.49
CA TYR A 167 -7.75 -25.93 -20.17
C TYR A 167 -7.38 -27.05 -19.19
N GLY A 168 -8.13 -27.18 -18.09
CA GLY A 168 -7.91 -28.22 -17.08
C GLY A 168 -6.53 -28.14 -16.40
N TRP A 169 -5.90 -26.96 -16.36
CA TRP A 169 -4.57 -26.82 -15.78
C TRP A 169 -4.62 -27.02 -14.27
N LYS A 170 -3.75 -27.90 -13.77
CA LYS A 170 -3.53 -28.02 -12.34
C LYS A 170 -2.80 -26.78 -11.80
N PRO A 171 -3.01 -26.39 -10.52
CA PRO A 171 -2.32 -25.25 -9.90
C PRO A 171 -0.79 -25.26 -10.06
N GLU A 172 -0.18 -26.45 -10.11
CA GLU A 172 1.26 -26.63 -10.33
C GLU A 172 1.71 -26.08 -11.68
N ARG A 173 0.99 -26.44 -12.76
CA ARG A 173 1.29 -25.98 -14.12
C ARG A 173 1.09 -24.47 -14.25
N ILE A 174 0.03 -23.95 -13.64
CA ILE A 174 -0.25 -22.50 -13.61
C ILE A 174 0.89 -21.76 -12.90
N ALA A 175 1.36 -22.28 -11.77
CA ALA A 175 2.43 -21.68 -10.97
C ALA A 175 3.76 -21.66 -11.72
N GLU A 176 4.12 -22.76 -12.35
CA GLU A 176 5.31 -22.88 -13.19
C GLU A 176 5.26 -21.88 -14.35
N HIS A 177 4.14 -21.84 -15.08
CA HIS A 177 3.98 -20.96 -16.23
C HIS A 177 4.05 -19.48 -15.85
N ALA A 178 3.42 -19.09 -14.74
CA ALA A 178 3.44 -17.71 -14.24
C ALA A 178 4.73 -17.37 -13.46
N GLY A 179 5.63 -18.34 -13.27
CA GLY A 179 6.87 -18.17 -12.53
C GLY A 179 6.66 -17.80 -11.07
N VAL A 180 5.65 -18.35 -10.39
CA VAL A 180 5.32 -18.08 -8.98
C VAL A 180 5.29 -19.35 -8.14
N MET A 181 5.31 -19.21 -6.81
CA MET A 181 5.16 -20.36 -5.93
C MET A 181 3.77 -20.98 -6.02
N ARG A 182 3.71 -22.31 -6.00
CA ARG A 182 2.46 -23.10 -6.04
C ARG A 182 1.44 -22.66 -5.00
N ASP A 183 1.87 -22.40 -3.77
CA ASP A 183 0.99 -22.04 -2.66
C ASP A 183 0.26 -20.71 -2.91
N LEU A 184 0.88 -19.80 -3.68
CA LEU A 184 0.21 -18.57 -4.12
C LEU A 184 -0.99 -18.92 -5.01
N ILE A 185 -0.83 -19.80 -6.00
CA ILE A 185 -1.94 -20.17 -6.89
C ILE A 185 -3.08 -20.85 -6.12
N TYR A 186 -2.78 -21.76 -5.20
CA TYR A 186 -3.82 -22.37 -4.34
C TYR A 186 -4.58 -21.33 -3.54
N LYS A 187 -3.87 -20.39 -2.90
CA LYS A 187 -4.47 -19.32 -2.11
C LYS A 187 -5.36 -18.41 -2.97
N GLN A 188 -4.89 -18.04 -4.16
CA GLN A 188 -5.64 -17.15 -5.06
C GLN A 188 -6.85 -17.87 -5.67
N ARG A 189 -6.72 -19.15 -6.02
CA ARG A 189 -7.84 -19.98 -6.46
C ARG A 189 -8.93 -20.07 -5.39
N ALA A 190 -8.56 -20.37 -4.15
CA ALA A 190 -9.50 -20.43 -3.04
C ALA A 190 -10.22 -19.07 -2.81
N ALA A 191 -9.47 -17.97 -2.90
CA ALA A 191 -10.05 -16.63 -2.81
C ALA A 191 -11.01 -16.33 -3.99
N ALA A 192 -10.68 -16.77 -5.20
CA ALA A 192 -11.52 -16.63 -6.39
C ALA A 192 -12.83 -17.41 -6.23
N ARG A 193 -12.77 -18.70 -5.85
CA ARG A 193 -13.95 -19.54 -5.61
C ARG A 193 -14.88 -18.93 -4.57
N LYS A 194 -14.33 -18.51 -3.43
CA LYS A 194 -15.09 -17.83 -2.37
C LYS A 194 -15.80 -16.58 -2.88
N ARG A 195 -15.15 -15.79 -3.75
CA ARG A 195 -15.75 -14.59 -4.34
C ARG A 195 -16.92 -14.91 -5.28
N HIS A 196 -16.85 -16.03 -5.99
CA HIS A 196 -17.86 -16.50 -6.93
C HIS A 196 -18.91 -17.44 -6.31
N GLY A 197 -18.81 -17.76 -5.01
CA GLY A 197 -19.74 -18.65 -4.31
C GLY A 197 -19.57 -20.14 -4.66
N LEU A 198 -18.36 -20.55 -5.05
CA LEU A 198 -17.99 -21.93 -5.46
C LEU A 198 -17.14 -22.68 -4.43
#